data_AF-A0ABD5ZDH8-F1
#
_entry.id   AF-A0ABD5ZDH8-F1
#
_cell.length_a   1.000
_cell.length_b   1.000
_cell.length_c   1.000
_cell.angle_alpha   90.00
_cell.angle_beta   90.00
_cell.angle_gamma   90.00
#
_symmetry.space_group_name_H-M   'P 1'
#
loop_
_entity.id
_entity.type
_entity.pdbx_description
1 polymer ?
#
loop_
_entity_poly.entity_id
_entity_poly.type
_entity_poly.pdbx_seq_one_letter_code
_entity_poly.pdbx_strand_id
1 'polypeptide(L)'
;MNTPTDERASSDTREAIMEATFRALSKHGYNDLRMRDIGEEMEMTRQVIHYHYDGKYDLMSHFLEYIIEQYEGSVEVDSNAPPREELDARIDQCLFGPKFDDFGHWDRMKVYHELFTYAQNDERHREIFNTHYGRIRSSITEVVEDGIERGVFRDVDAARMGQLITDVIHAARGRKLSLGHDDAPEETRAAIDEFILDSLYLDE
;
A
#
# COMPACT_ATOMS: atom_id res chain seq x y z
N MET A 1 22.39 -25.74 -3.76
CA MET A 1 21.01 -26.12 -3.37
C MET A 1 20.84 -25.62 -1.95
N ASN A 2 20.12 -24.51 -1.75
CA ASN A 2 19.81 -24.06 -0.40
C ASN A 2 18.75 -25.00 0.21
N THR A 3 18.91 -25.27 1.49
CA THR A 3 18.04 -26.21 2.23
C THR A 3 16.84 -25.42 2.76
N PRO A 4 15.62 -25.97 2.87
CA PRO A 4 14.43 -25.23 3.33
C PRO A 4 14.59 -24.48 4.66
N THR A 5 15.48 -24.94 5.53
CA THR A 5 15.83 -24.28 6.80
C THR A 5 16.62 -22.98 6.62
N ASP A 6 17.48 -22.91 5.59
CA ASP A 6 18.32 -21.75 5.26
C ASP A 6 17.49 -20.66 4.56
N GLU A 7 16.50 -21.06 3.76
CA GLU A 7 15.53 -20.15 3.15
C GLU A 7 14.61 -19.50 4.18
N ARG A 8 14.13 -20.25 5.18
CA ARG A 8 13.35 -19.70 6.29
C ARG A 8 14.16 -18.74 7.15
N ALA A 9 15.37 -19.12 7.57
CA ALA A 9 16.24 -18.23 8.36
C ALA A 9 16.60 -16.94 7.60
N SER A 10 16.79 -17.01 6.28
CA SER A 10 17.02 -15.85 5.42
C SER A 10 15.76 -14.97 5.30
N SER A 11 14.57 -15.57 5.23
CA SER A 11 13.29 -14.85 5.25
C SER A 11 13.09 -14.10 6.56
N ASP A 12 13.26 -14.78 7.70
CA ASP A 12 13.13 -14.19 9.04
C ASP A 12 14.13 -13.03 9.23
N THR A 13 15.34 -13.18 8.69
CA THR A 13 16.37 -12.13 8.72
C THR A 13 15.95 -10.91 7.89
N ARG A 14 15.41 -11.12 6.67
CA ARG A 14 14.92 -10.02 5.83
C ARG A 14 13.78 -9.28 6.50
N GLU A 15 12.82 -9.99 7.07
CA GLU A 15 11.70 -9.40 7.80
C GLU A 15 12.19 -8.54 8.98
N ALA A 16 13.11 -9.06 9.79
CA ALA A 16 13.71 -8.30 10.89
C ALA A 16 14.44 -7.02 10.41
N ILE A 17 15.12 -7.07 9.25
CA ILE A 17 15.73 -5.88 8.63
C ILE A 17 14.65 -4.88 8.19
N MET A 18 13.54 -5.34 7.60
CA MET A 18 12.45 -4.47 7.17
C MET A 18 11.78 -3.77 8.35
N GLU A 19 11.48 -4.49 9.43
CA GLU A 19 10.91 -3.89 10.63
C GLU A 19 11.85 -2.89 11.31
N ALA A 20 13.15 -3.20 11.37
CA ALA A 20 14.15 -2.27 11.87
C ALA A 20 14.27 -1.02 11.00
N THR A 21 14.17 -1.20 9.67
CA THR A 21 14.13 -0.09 8.71
C THR A 21 12.90 0.78 8.94
N PHE A 22 11.74 0.17 9.21
CA PHE A 22 10.52 0.89 9.55
C PHE A 22 10.68 1.73 10.83
N ARG A 23 11.22 1.13 11.90
CA ARG A 23 11.50 1.81 13.17
C ARG A 23 12.44 3.00 12.98
N ALA A 24 13.54 2.80 12.28
CA ALA A 24 14.53 3.84 12.05
C ALA A 24 13.96 4.97 11.18
N LEU A 25 13.21 4.66 10.12
CA LEU A 25 12.52 5.66 9.29
C LEU A 25 11.52 6.48 10.12
N SER A 26 10.73 5.82 10.96
CA SER A 26 9.74 6.49 11.80
C SER A 26 10.39 7.48 12.79
N LYS A 27 11.61 7.18 13.25
CA LYS A 27 12.38 8.03 14.18
C LYS A 27 13.14 9.16 13.48
N HIS A 28 13.72 8.90 12.31
CA HIS A 28 14.68 9.80 11.69
C HIS A 28 14.18 10.48 10.41
N GLY A 29 13.13 9.94 9.77
CA GLY A 29 12.73 10.32 8.42
C GLY A 29 13.72 9.79 7.36
N TYR A 30 13.27 9.71 6.12
CA TYR A 30 14.04 9.16 5.00
C TYR A 30 15.31 9.95 4.72
N ASN A 31 15.25 11.28 4.76
CA ASN A 31 16.40 12.13 4.41
C ASN A 31 17.58 11.96 5.38
N ASP A 32 17.30 11.94 6.69
CA ASP A 32 18.34 11.86 7.72
C ASP A 32 18.76 10.42 8.06
N LEU A 33 18.00 9.41 7.59
CA LEU A 33 18.28 8.00 7.85
C LEU A 33 19.66 7.57 7.37
N ARG A 34 20.43 6.91 8.24
CA ARG A 34 21.69 6.25 7.91
C ARG A 34 21.60 4.75 8.16
N MET A 35 22.43 3.99 7.45
CA MET A 35 22.55 2.53 7.64
C MET A 35 22.93 2.12 9.08
N ARG A 36 23.56 3.03 9.85
CA ARG A 36 23.85 2.77 11.27
C ARG A 36 22.57 2.80 12.10
N ASP A 37 21.70 3.76 11.85
CA ASP A 37 20.48 3.98 12.63
C ASP A 37 19.55 2.76 12.49
N ILE A 38 19.52 2.14 11.31
CA ILE A 38 18.81 0.86 11.07
C ILE A 38 19.42 -0.27 11.90
N GLY A 39 20.76 -0.38 11.92
CA GLY A 39 21.46 -1.40 12.69
C GLY A 39 21.30 -1.25 14.21
N GLU A 40 20.99 -0.04 14.70
CA GLU A 40 20.67 0.22 16.11
C GLU A 40 19.26 -0.27 16.51
N GLU A 41 18.37 -0.47 15.54
CA GLU A 41 17.01 -1.01 15.73
C GLU A 41 16.94 -2.55 15.58
N MET A 42 18.09 -3.21 15.42
CA MET A 42 18.21 -4.65 15.23
C MET A 42 18.89 -5.33 16.42
N GLU A 43 18.47 -6.55 16.73
CA GLU A 43 19.20 -7.44 17.65
C GLU A 43 20.41 -8.11 16.97
N MET A 44 20.49 -8.05 15.63
CA MET A 44 21.55 -8.63 14.81
C MET A 44 22.68 -7.63 14.53
N THR A 45 23.84 -8.14 14.10
CA THR A 45 24.95 -7.26 13.71
C THR A 45 24.63 -6.50 12.42
N ARG A 46 25.06 -5.23 12.35
CA ARG A 46 24.92 -4.40 11.14
C ARG A 46 25.53 -5.03 9.87
N GLN A 47 26.49 -5.95 10.02
CA GLN A 47 27.11 -6.67 8.90
C GLN A 47 26.08 -7.51 8.12
N VAL A 48 25.01 -7.97 8.78
CA VAL A 48 23.93 -8.73 8.15
C VAL A 48 23.22 -7.88 7.09
N ILE A 49 23.00 -6.58 7.34
CA ILE A 49 22.40 -5.68 6.35
C ILE A 49 23.25 -5.61 5.08
N HIS A 50 24.57 -5.51 5.23
CA HIS A 50 25.52 -5.47 4.10
C HIS A 50 25.64 -6.80 3.35
N TYR A 51 25.22 -7.91 3.95
CA TYR A 51 25.14 -9.21 3.25
C TYR A 51 23.90 -9.28 2.34
N HIS A 52 22.81 -8.62 2.72
CA HIS A 52 21.55 -8.66 1.98
C HIS A 52 21.37 -7.48 1.00
N TYR A 53 22.02 -6.34 1.25
CA TYR A 53 21.79 -5.09 0.52
C TYR A 53 23.08 -4.33 0.24
N ASP A 54 23.18 -3.80 -0.98
CA ASP A 54 24.38 -3.09 -1.45
C ASP A 54 24.53 -1.67 -0.86
N GLY A 55 23.48 -1.16 -0.21
CA GLY A 55 23.49 0.13 0.46
C GLY A 55 22.11 0.64 0.82
N LYS A 56 22.03 1.92 1.23
CA LYS A 56 20.76 2.55 1.64
C LYS A 56 19.73 2.52 0.52
N TYR A 57 20.10 2.90 -0.71
CA TYR A 57 19.15 2.97 -1.82
C TYR A 57 18.54 1.59 -2.16
N ASP A 58 19.38 0.56 -2.22
CA ASP A 58 18.94 -0.81 -2.49
C ASP A 58 18.03 -1.36 -1.38
N LEU A 59 18.44 -1.19 -0.11
CA LEU A 59 17.60 -1.53 1.04
C LEU A 59 16.27 -0.78 1.01
N MET A 60 16.26 0.50 0.65
CA MET A 60 15.06 1.31 0.62
C MET A 60 14.10 0.90 -0.49
N SER A 61 14.60 0.45 -1.64
CA SER A 61 13.77 -0.12 -2.70
C SER A 61 13.11 -1.43 -2.26
N HIS A 62 13.88 -2.33 -1.62
CA HIS A 62 13.33 -3.58 -1.07
C HIS A 62 12.35 -3.34 0.08
N PHE A 63 12.62 -2.33 0.90
CA PHE A 63 11.70 -1.91 1.95
C PHE A 63 10.40 -1.33 1.41
N LEU A 64 10.46 -0.58 0.31
CA LEU A 64 9.27 -0.11 -0.39
C LEU A 64 8.43 -1.27 -0.92
N GLU A 65 9.07 -2.24 -1.59
CA GLU A 65 8.42 -3.49 -2.04
C GLU A 65 7.74 -4.19 -0.85
N TYR A 66 8.46 -4.37 0.27
CA TYR A 66 7.92 -4.98 1.49
C TYR A 66 6.69 -4.25 2.03
N ILE A 67 6.73 -2.92 2.17
CA ILE A 67 5.56 -2.16 2.65
C ILE A 67 4.36 -2.38 1.72
N ILE A 68 4.57 -2.32 0.40
CA ILE A 68 3.51 -2.49 -0.59
C ILE A 68 2.89 -3.89 -0.53
N GLU A 69 3.72 -4.93 -0.42
CA GLU A 69 3.26 -6.32 -0.34
C GLU A 69 2.39 -6.58 0.89
N GLN A 70 2.67 -5.93 2.03
CA GLN A 70 1.81 -6.02 3.22
C GLN A 70 0.41 -5.48 2.98
N TYR A 71 0.25 -4.50 2.10
CA TYR A 71 -1.06 -3.99 1.69
C TYR A 71 -1.75 -4.91 0.70
N GLU A 72 -1.03 -5.35 -0.34
CA GLU A 72 -1.59 -6.22 -1.38
C GLU A 72 -1.98 -7.61 -0.85
N GLY A 73 -1.20 -8.16 0.08
CA GLY A 73 -1.45 -9.47 0.70
C GLY A 73 -2.56 -9.47 1.76
N SER A 74 -3.06 -8.30 2.17
CA SER A 74 -4.08 -8.18 3.21
C SER A 74 -5.52 -8.23 2.67
N VAL A 75 -5.70 -8.24 1.35
CA VAL A 75 -7.01 -8.23 0.69
C VAL A 75 -7.58 -9.65 0.69
N GLU A 76 -8.11 -10.10 1.84
CA GLU A 76 -8.94 -11.30 1.90
C GLU A 76 -10.39 -10.94 1.56
N VAL A 77 -10.68 -10.76 0.27
CA VAL A 77 -12.07 -10.67 -0.19
C VAL A 77 -12.52 -12.07 -0.55
N ASP A 78 -13.64 -12.51 0.04
CA ASP A 78 -14.35 -13.71 -0.42
C ASP A 78 -14.69 -13.54 -1.90
N SER A 79 -14.14 -14.41 -2.75
CA SER A 79 -14.38 -14.42 -4.19
C SER A 79 -15.85 -14.61 -4.57
N ASN A 80 -16.72 -14.93 -3.61
CA ASN A 80 -18.16 -15.08 -3.80
C ASN A 80 -18.98 -13.91 -3.24
N ALA A 81 -18.34 -12.87 -2.70
CA ALA A 81 -19.03 -11.70 -2.21
C ALA A 81 -19.86 -11.03 -3.34
N PRO A 82 -21.01 -10.42 -3.02
CA PRO A 82 -21.69 -9.55 -3.96
C PRO A 82 -20.76 -8.42 -4.45
N PRO A 83 -20.82 -8.00 -5.73
CA PRO A 83 -19.88 -7.00 -6.29
C PRO A 83 -19.88 -5.68 -5.50
N ARG A 84 -21.01 -5.30 -4.91
CA ARG A 84 -21.15 -4.13 -4.04
C ARG A 84 -20.28 -4.26 -2.79
N GLU A 85 -20.44 -5.37 -2.06
CA GLU A 85 -19.69 -5.64 -0.83
C GLU A 85 -18.19 -5.79 -1.09
N GLU A 86 -17.82 -6.43 -2.20
CA GLU A 86 -16.43 -6.54 -2.61
C GLU A 86 -15.81 -5.19 -2.97
N LEU A 87 -16.54 -4.34 -3.69
CA LEU A 87 -16.08 -2.99 -4.04
C LEU A 87 -15.91 -2.12 -2.79
N ASP A 88 -16.89 -2.16 -1.88
CA ASP A 88 -16.83 -1.46 -0.59
C ASP A 88 -15.61 -1.92 0.23
N ALA A 89 -15.39 -3.23 0.35
CA ALA A 89 -14.26 -3.78 1.09
C ALA A 89 -12.92 -3.31 0.51
N ARG A 90 -12.77 -3.31 -0.82
CA ARG A 90 -11.54 -2.83 -1.49
C ARG A 90 -11.33 -1.33 -1.27
N ILE A 91 -12.39 -0.52 -1.35
CA ILE A 91 -12.33 0.92 -1.10
C ILE A 91 -11.95 1.21 0.35
N ASP A 92 -12.60 0.55 1.31
CA ASP A 92 -12.35 0.72 2.74
C ASP A 92 -10.93 0.31 3.11
N GLN A 93 -10.48 -0.84 2.60
CA GLN A 93 -9.10 -1.28 2.81
C GLN A 93 -8.09 -0.32 2.23
N CYS A 94 -8.38 0.28 1.07
CA CYS A 94 -7.53 1.31 0.53
C CYS A 94 -7.60 2.60 1.38
N LEU A 95 -8.75 3.06 1.84
CA LEU A 95 -8.81 4.31 2.61
C LEU A 95 -8.24 4.20 4.03
N PHE A 96 -8.46 3.06 4.68
CA PHE A 96 -8.23 2.88 6.12
C PHE A 96 -7.19 1.82 6.46
N GLY A 97 -6.77 1.01 5.48
CA GLY A 97 -5.79 -0.05 5.64
C GLY A 97 -6.26 -1.25 6.45
N PRO A 98 -5.47 -2.34 6.47
CA PRO A 98 -5.68 -3.43 7.39
C PRO A 98 -5.26 -3.03 8.82
N LYS A 99 -5.70 -3.83 9.79
CA LYS A 99 -5.20 -3.72 11.18
C LYS A 99 -3.83 -4.38 11.27
N PHE A 100 -2.89 -3.68 11.89
CA PHE A 100 -1.55 -4.18 12.20
C PHE A 100 -1.33 -4.10 13.71
N ASP A 101 -0.53 -5.02 14.24
CA ASP A 101 -0.28 -5.11 15.69
C ASP A 101 0.73 -4.05 16.19
N ASP A 102 1.80 -3.78 15.42
CA ASP A 102 2.86 -2.83 15.80
C ASP A 102 2.66 -1.45 15.18
N PHE A 103 2.89 -1.34 13.87
CA PHE A 103 2.77 -0.08 13.13
C PHE A 103 1.43 -0.01 12.43
N GLY A 104 0.59 0.91 12.87
CA GLY A 104 -0.74 1.11 12.31
C GLY A 104 -0.69 1.54 10.85
N HIS A 105 -1.86 1.48 10.20
CA HIS A 105 -2.01 1.90 8.80
C HIS A 105 -1.36 3.28 8.53
N TRP A 106 -1.66 4.28 9.37
CA TRP A 106 -1.20 5.64 9.15
C TRP A 106 0.30 5.82 9.35
N ASP A 107 0.94 5.07 10.24
CA ASP A 107 2.41 5.06 10.37
C ASP A 107 3.04 4.57 9.07
N ARG A 108 2.50 3.49 8.51
CA ARG A 108 2.98 2.92 7.24
C ARG A 108 2.72 3.83 6.06
N MET A 109 1.54 4.46 6.01
CA MET A 109 1.19 5.40 4.96
C MET A 109 2.04 6.66 4.97
N LYS A 110 2.50 7.10 6.15
CA LYS A 110 3.45 8.20 6.28
C LYS A 110 4.76 7.88 5.58
N VAL A 111 5.32 6.69 5.86
CA VAL A 111 6.57 6.23 5.23
C VAL A 111 6.38 6.04 3.72
N TYR A 112 5.27 5.43 3.31
CA TYR A 112 4.89 5.30 1.90
C TYR A 112 4.89 6.65 1.18
N HIS A 113 4.25 7.68 1.75
CA HIS A 113 4.14 9.00 1.10
C HIS A 113 5.46 9.76 1.06
N GLU A 114 6.32 9.57 2.06
CA GLU A 114 7.68 10.11 2.04
C GLU A 114 8.47 9.52 0.87
N LEU A 115 8.40 8.20 0.67
CA LEU A 115 9.05 7.52 -0.46
C LEU A 115 8.41 7.85 -1.80
N PHE A 116 7.09 8.02 -1.85
CA PHE A 116 6.35 8.43 -3.04
C PHE A 116 6.81 9.80 -3.53
N THR A 117 6.94 10.76 -2.61
CA THR A 117 7.47 12.09 -2.92
C THR A 117 8.91 12.01 -3.43
N TYR A 118 9.71 11.11 -2.87
CA TYR A 118 11.10 10.91 -3.28
C TYR A 118 11.23 10.24 -4.66
N ALA A 119 10.25 9.45 -5.12
CA ALA A 119 10.30 8.72 -6.39
C ALA A 119 10.47 9.59 -7.64
N GLN A 120 10.22 10.90 -7.56
CA GLN A 120 10.59 11.84 -8.64
C GLN A 120 12.11 11.84 -8.92
N ASN A 121 12.93 11.43 -7.95
CA ASN A 121 14.39 11.39 -8.02
C ASN A 121 14.96 9.95 -8.15
N ASP A 122 14.11 8.92 -8.17
CA ASP A 122 14.53 7.52 -8.15
C ASP A 122 13.67 6.67 -9.11
N GLU A 123 14.29 6.17 -10.19
CA GLU A 123 13.60 5.40 -11.24
C GLU A 123 13.06 4.07 -10.72
N ARG A 124 13.79 3.38 -9.86
CA ARG A 124 13.35 2.09 -9.30
C ARG A 124 12.15 2.27 -8.38
N HIS A 125 12.16 3.30 -7.52
CA HIS A 125 10.99 3.62 -6.70
C HIS A 125 9.78 3.98 -7.58
N ARG A 126 9.98 4.75 -8.65
CA ARG A 126 8.91 5.11 -9.58
C ARG A 126 8.29 3.88 -10.25
N GLU A 127 9.11 2.92 -10.67
CA GLU A 127 8.65 1.66 -11.23
C GLU A 127 7.82 0.86 -10.21
N ILE A 128 8.32 0.72 -8.98
CA ILE A 128 7.61 0.03 -7.89
C ILE A 128 6.24 0.68 -7.63
N PHE A 129 6.18 2.00 -7.49
CA PHE A 129 4.91 2.72 -7.30
C PHE A 129 3.96 2.58 -8.49
N ASN A 130 4.47 2.60 -9.72
CA ASN A 130 3.63 2.40 -10.92
C ASN A 130 3.03 1.00 -10.97
N THR A 131 3.82 -0.02 -10.63
CA THR A 131 3.32 -1.40 -10.53
C THR A 131 2.23 -1.51 -9.48
N HIS A 132 2.46 -0.94 -8.29
CA HIS A 132 1.50 -0.96 -7.20
C HIS A 132 0.20 -0.20 -7.52
N TYR A 133 0.32 1.01 -8.05
CA TYR A 133 -0.83 1.79 -8.52
C TYR A 133 -1.63 1.02 -9.58
N GLY A 134 -0.94 0.38 -10.52
CA GLY A 134 -1.56 -0.48 -11.53
C GLY A 134 -2.35 -1.64 -10.91
N ARG A 135 -1.80 -2.30 -9.90
CA ARG A 135 -2.46 -3.41 -9.18
C ARG A 135 -3.72 -2.95 -8.45
N ILE A 136 -3.66 -1.85 -7.70
CA ILE A 136 -4.84 -1.28 -7.02
C ILE A 136 -5.93 -0.93 -8.04
N ARG A 137 -5.56 -0.21 -9.11
CA ARG A 137 -6.51 0.19 -10.13
C ARG A 137 -7.15 -1.01 -10.80
N SER A 138 -6.36 -2.00 -11.25
CA SER A 138 -6.88 -3.21 -11.88
C SER A 138 -7.81 -3.97 -10.95
N SER A 139 -7.44 -4.10 -9.67
CA SER A 139 -8.29 -4.71 -8.66
C SER A 139 -9.67 -4.02 -8.59
N ILE A 140 -9.74 -2.69 -8.52
CA ILE A 140 -11.04 -2.00 -8.49
C ILE A 140 -11.79 -2.17 -9.82
N THR A 141 -11.10 -2.04 -10.95
CA THR A 141 -11.69 -2.20 -12.29
C THR A 141 -12.34 -3.58 -12.47
N GLU A 142 -11.67 -4.66 -12.06
CA GLU A 142 -12.15 -6.03 -12.21
C GLU A 142 -13.49 -6.25 -11.46
N VAL A 143 -13.68 -5.64 -10.30
CA VAL A 143 -14.95 -5.72 -9.55
C VAL A 143 -16.06 -4.95 -10.26
N VAL A 144 -15.72 -3.81 -10.86
CA VAL A 144 -16.67 -3.02 -11.64
C VAL A 144 -17.09 -3.80 -12.89
N GLU A 145 -16.15 -4.45 -13.58
CA GLU A 145 -16.43 -5.32 -14.73
C GLU A 145 -17.34 -6.50 -14.35
N ASP A 146 -17.02 -7.24 -13.28
CA ASP A 146 -17.87 -8.33 -12.78
C ASP A 146 -19.28 -7.86 -12.41
N GLY A 147 -19.38 -6.72 -11.73
CA GLY A 147 -20.68 -6.14 -11.36
C GLY A 147 -21.51 -5.70 -12.57
N ILE A 148 -20.88 -5.22 -13.65
CA ILE A 148 -21.55 -4.92 -14.92
C ILE A 148 -22.05 -6.21 -15.57
N GLU A 149 -21.19 -7.23 -15.68
CA GLU A 149 -21.54 -8.52 -16.29
C GLU A 149 -22.69 -9.23 -15.55
N ARG A 150 -22.73 -9.09 -14.22
CA ARG A 150 -23.79 -9.64 -13.36
C ARG A 150 -25.05 -8.77 -13.30
N GLY A 151 -25.06 -7.62 -13.99
CA GLY A 151 -26.20 -6.70 -14.01
C GLY A 151 -26.48 -6.03 -12.65
N VAL A 152 -25.46 -5.91 -11.80
CA VAL A 152 -25.53 -5.20 -10.51
C VAL A 152 -25.17 -3.72 -10.68
N PHE A 153 -24.24 -3.43 -11.60
CA PHE A 153 -23.77 -2.09 -11.94
C PHE A 153 -24.23 -1.66 -13.34
N ARG A 154 -24.34 -0.35 -13.54
CA ARG A 154 -24.61 0.29 -14.83
C ARG A 154 -23.42 0.08 -15.77
N ASP A 155 -23.71 -0.06 -17.07
CA ASP A 155 -22.71 -0.17 -18.13
C ASP A 155 -21.94 1.16 -18.29
N VAL A 156 -20.78 1.24 -17.62
CA VAL A 156 -19.88 2.40 -17.61
C VAL A 156 -18.49 2.00 -18.12
N ASP A 157 -17.65 2.99 -18.41
CA ASP A 157 -16.22 2.73 -18.66
C ASP A 157 -15.54 2.30 -17.34
N ALA A 158 -15.44 0.99 -17.13
CA ALA A 158 -14.89 0.41 -15.90
C ALA A 158 -13.43 0.84 -15.64
N ALA A 159 -12.64 1.03 -16.71
CA ALA A 159 -11.26 1.49 -16.58
C ALA A 159 -11.19 2.93 -16.04
N ARG A 160 -12.06 3.82 -16.52
CA ARG A 160 -12.17 5.19 -15.98
C ARG A 160 -12.73 5.20 -14.57
N MET A 161 -13.69 4.33 -14.27
CA MET A 161 -14.28 4.22 -12.93
C MET A 161 -13.22 3.77 -11.91
N GLY A 162 -12.48 2.70 -12.23
CA GLY A 162 -11.38 2.21 -11.38
C GLY A 162 -10.27 3.24 -11.21
N GLN A 163 -9.93 3.99 -12.26
CA GLN A 163 -8.97 5.11 -12.15
C GLN A 163 -9.49 6.20 -11.20
N LEU A 164 -10.73 6.66 -11.38
CA LEU A 164 -11.32 7.72 -10.56
C LEU A 164 -11.30 7.37 -9.08
N ILE A 165 -11.78 6.17 -8.74
CA ILE A 165 -11.81 5.67 -7.35
C ILE A 165 -10.39 5.60 -6.79
N THR A 166 -9.43 5.05 -7.55
CA THR A 166 -8.02 4.97 -7.13
C THR A 166 -7.42 6.35 -6.88
N ASP A 167 -7.67 7.31 -7.76
CA ASP A 167 -7.10 8.66 -7.69
C ASP A 167 -7.62 9.43 -6.48
N VAL A 168 -8.93 9.37 -6.19
CA VAL A 168 -9.51 10.08 -5.03
C VAL A 168 -9.03 9.47 -3.70
N ILE A 169 -8.81 8.16 -3.63
CA ILE A 169 -8.20 7.49 -2.47
C ILE A 169 -6.79 8.02 -2.21
N HIS A 170 -5.95 8.12 -3.24
CA HIS A 170 -4.60 8.67 -3.09
C HIS A 170 -4.62 10.14 -2.66
N ALA A 171 -5.54 10.93 -3.21
CA ALA A 171 -5.74 12.32 -2.81
C ALA A 171 -6.16 12.45 -1.33
N ALA A 172 -7.06 11.59 -0.85
CA ALA A 172 -7.52 11.57 0.54
C ALA A 172 -6.38 11.28 1.52
N ARG A 173 -5.61 10.21 1.25
CA ARG A 173 -4.42 9.84 2.04
C ARG A 173 -3.40 10.98 2.03
N GLY A 174 -3.14 11.57 0.87
CA GLY A 174 -2.22 12.70 0.71
C GLY A 174 -2.66 13.93 1.51
N ARG A 175 -3.96 14.28 1.49
CA ARG A 175 -4.53 15.38 2.29
C ARG A 175 -4.35 15.14 3.79
N LYS A 176 -4.67 13.94 4.28
CA LYS A 176 -4.50 13.60 5.70
C LYS A 176 -3.04 13.75 6.13
N LEU A 177 -2.13 13.12 5.40
CA LEU A 177 -0.72 13.03 5.78
C LEU A 177 0.04 14.34 5.58
N SER A 178 -0.24 15.06 4.49
CA SER A 178 0.53 16.26 4.11
C SER A 178 -0.08 17.55 4.65
N LEU A 179 -1.39 17.60 4.86
CA LEU A 179 -2.12 18.82 5.24
C LEU A 179 -2.76 18.74 6.63
N GLY A 180 -2.74 17.57 7.28
CA GLY A 180 -3.38 17.37 8.59
C GLY A 180 -4.91 17.36 8.53
N HIS A 181 -5.49 17.08 7.36
CA HIS A 181 -6.93 16.92 7.20
C HIS A 181 -7.33 15.52 7.68
N ASP A 182 -7.45 15.35 8.99
CA ASP A 182 -7.60 14.04 9.62
C ASP A 182 -8.83 13.25 9.19
N ASP A 183 -9.88 13.96 8.77
CA ASP A 183 -11.18 13.50 8.29
C ASP A 183 -11.25 13.26 6.77
N ALA A 184 -10.16 13.55 6.03
CA ALA A 184 -10.15 13.42 4.58
C ALA A 184 -10.51 12.02 4.05
N PRO A 185 -10.07 10.90 4.67
CA PRO A 185 -10.47 9.56 4.25
C PRO A 185 -11.98 9.31 4.40
N GLU A 186 -12.56 9.73 5.52
CA GLU A 186 -14.00 9.59 5.80
C GLU A 186 -14.85 10.46 4.87
N GLU A 187 -14.45 11.71 4.65
CA GLU A 187 -15.11 12.59 3.67
C GLU A 187 -15.05 12.00 2.25
N THR A 188 -13.91 11.41 1.88
CA THR A 188 -13.75 10.79 0.56
C THR A 188 -14.58 9.53 0.43
N ARG A 189 -14.68 8.71 1.50
CA ARG A 189 -15.56 7.54 1.53
C ARG A 189 -17.02 7.93 1.28
N ALA A 190 -17.50 8.94 1.99
CA ALA A 190 -18.86 9.45 1.83
C ALA A 190 -19.10 10.04 0.42
N ALA A 191 -18.11 10.74 -0.14
CA ALA A 191 -18.20 11.27 -1.50
C ALA A 191 -18.18 10.16 -2.58
N ILE A 192 -17.42 9.08 -2.35
CA ILE A 192 -17.45 7.90 -3.21
C ILE A 192 -18.84 7.27 -3.19
N ASP A 193 -19.46 7.10 -2.01
CA ASP A 193 -20.85 6.61 -1.92
C ASP A 193 -21.81 7.48 -2.73
N GLU A 194 -21.89 8.77 -2.38
CA GLU A 194 -22.92 9.68 -2.88
C GLU A 194 -22.78 10.00 -4.37
N PHE A 195 -21.54 10.19 -4.85
CA PHE A 195 -21.32 10.71 -6.20
C PHE A 195 -20.80 9.68 -7.19
N ILE A 196 -20.21 8.58 -6.70
CA ILE A 196 -19.62 7.56 -7.56
C ILE A 196 -20.47 6.30 -7.53
N LEU A 197 -20.70 5.71 -6.35
CA LEU A 197 -21.39 4.42 -6.23
C LEU A 197 -22.89 4.55 -6.52
N ASP A 198 -23.57 5.58 -6.01
CA ASP A 198 -24.96 5.87 -6.39
C ASP A 198 -25.12 6.11 -7.90
N SER A 199 -24.09 6.66 -8.55
CA SER A 199 -24.05 6.83 -10.01
C SER A 199 -23.76 5.54 -10.78
N LEU A 200 -23.24 4.52 -10.10
CA LEU A 200 -22.88 3.22 -10.67
C LEU A 200 -23.98 2.17 -10.50
N TYR A 201 -24.78 2.27 -9.44
CA TYR A 201 -25.76 1.27 -9.05
C TYR A 201 -27.06 1.36 -9.85
N LEU A 202 -27.60 0.23 -10.32
CA LEU A 202 -28.94 0.20 -10.89
C LEU A 202 -29.97 0.42 -9.76
N ASP A 203 -30.99 1.24 -10.04
CA ASP A 203 -32.14 1.41 -9.14
C ASP A 203 -32.94 0.10 -9.10
N GLU A 204 -33.33 -0.36 -7.91
CA GLU A 204 -34.20 -1.53 -7.74
C GLU A 204 -35.62 -1.32 -8.31
#